data_AF-A0A0C9TB63-F1
#
_entry.id   AF-A0A0C9TB63-F1
#
_cell.length_a   1.000
_cell.length_b   1.000
_cell.length_c   1.000
_cell.angle_alpha   90.00
_cell.angle_beta   90.00
_cell.angle_gamma   90.00
#
_symmetry.space_group_name_H-M   'P 1'
#
loop_
_entity.id
_entity.type
_entity.pdbx_description
1 polymer ?
#
loop_
_entity_poly.entity_id
_entity_poly.type
_entity_poly.pdbx_seq_one_letter_code
_entity_poly.pdbx_strand_id
1 'polypeptide(L)'
;MSLKAKIQGATGNAEYTQKVASLLARLDAQIPASLRLPESLLENPPLNVTSIPETCGLLTPEELAVTELDATDVLARIASGQLTAVETVTAFGKRAAIAHQLTACLTDFFLDEGIEQAKALDEYFKREGKVVGPFHGLPISIKDSFPVKGRWGSGGFLSNVELSADDCDMTKILRKLGAVFYVKTNQPQTIMHLESQSFYGRTLNPYNINLSSGGSSGGESALVAMKGSCMGIGSDGGGSIRGPCAFTGLYGIRPSCKTTPMGGTIWYQPGHDGTLASSGPMCSSSRDMRLLVRAVLDAKP
;
A
#
# COMPACT_ATOMS: atom_id res chain seq x y z
N MET A 1 12.14 -20.13 -13.29
CA MET A 1 12.21 -18.70 -13.67
C MET A 1 12.70 -17.93 -12.44
N SER A 2 13.75 -17.11 -12.57
CA SER A 2 14.26 -16.30 -11.45
C SER A 2 13.23 -15.27 -11.00
N LEU A 3 13.37 -14.73 -9.78
CA LEU A 3 12.47 -13.67 -9.29
C LEU A 3 12.44 -12.47 -10.23
N LYS A 4 13.62 -12.01 -10.67
CA LYS A 4 13.78 -10.89 -11.61
C LYS A 4 12.98 -11.08 -12.91
N ALA A 5 12.95 -12.31 -13.44
CA ALA A 5 12.17 -12.62 -14.63
C ALA A 5 10.65 -12.67 -14.34
N LYS A 6 10.24 -13.09 -13.13
CA LYS A 6 8.82 -13.12 -12.72
C LYS A 6 8.23 -11.73 -12.53
N ILE A 7 9.01 -10.78 -11.98
CA ILE A 7 8.55 -9.41 -11.70
C ILE A 7 8.70 -8.47 -12.89
N GLN A 8 9.22 -8.94 -14.03
CA GLN A 8 9.45 -8.10 -15.20
C GLN A 8 8.14 -7.44 -15.66
N GLY A 9 8.18 -6.11 -15.81
CA GLY A 9 7.07 -5.32 -16.31
C GLY A 9 6.91 -5.41 -17.83
N ALA A 10 5.94 -4.67 -18.36
CA ALA A 10 5.78 -4.54 -19.81
C ALA A 10 7.01 -3.88 -20.46
N THR A 11 7.35 -4.28 -21.70
CA THR A 11 8.42 -3.70 -22.51
C THR A 11 7.85 -2.79 -23.60
N GLY A 12 8.70 -1.92 -24.18
CA GLY A 12 8.27 -0.97 -25.20
C GLY A 12 9.43 -0.43 -26.02
N ASN A 13 9.22 0.69 -26.71
CA ASN A 13 10.25 1.37 -27.50
C ASN A 13 11.34 1.99 -26.59
N ALA A 14 12.33 2.65 -27.19
CA ALA A 14 13.45 3.26 -26.46
C ALA A 14 12.99 4.32 -25.44
N GLU A 15 12.06 5.20 -25.82
CA GLU A 15 11.51 6.24 -24.93
C GLU A 15 10.78 5.64 -23.73
N TYR A 16 9.92 4.64 -23.99
CA TYR A 16 9.26 3.87 -22.94
C TYR A 16 10.29 3.26 -21.99
N THR A 17 11.29 2.57 -22.54
CA THR A 17 12.32 1.88 -21.75
C THR A 17 13.11 2.85 -20.88
N GLN A 18 13.47 4.02 -21.42
CA GLN A 18 14.17 5.06 -20.68
C GLN A 18 13.32 5.60 -19.52
N LYS A 19 12.05 5.93 -19.77
CA LYS A 19 11.16 6.47 -18.72
C LYS A 19 10.88 5.43 -17.64
N VAL A 20 10.67 4.16 -18.00
CA VAL A 20 10.54 3.07 -17.04
C VAL A 20 11.80 2.88 -16.21
N ALA A 21 12.99 2.90 -16.84
CA ALA A 21 14.24 2.79 -16.11
C ALA A 21 14.42 3.91 -15.08
N SER A 22 14.06 5.16 -15.41
CA SER A 22 14.10 6.27 -14.46
C SER A 22 13.13 6.08 -13.29
N LEU A 23 11.92 5.57 -13.52
CA LEU A 23 10.94 5.31 -12.47
C LEU A 23 11.36 4.17 -11.55
N LEU A 24 11.89 3.08 -12.11
CA LEU A 24 12.42 1.96 -11.34
C LEU A 24 13.65 2.35 -10.53
N ALA A 25 14.58 3.13 -11.11
CA ALA A 25 15.75 3.65 -10.40
C ALA A 25 15.35 4.57 -9.24
N ARG A 26 14.31 5.40 -9.43
CA ARG A 26 13.74 6.24 -8.37
C ARG A 26 13.19 5.39 -7.22
N LEU A 27 12.36 4.39 -7.53
CA LEU A 27 11.77 3.51 -6.51
C LEU A 27 12.84 2.69 -5.79
N ASP A 28 13.84 2.20 -6.52
CA ASP A 28 14.97 1.49 -5.95
C ASP A 28 15.77 2.39 -4.99
N ALA A 29 16.12 3.62 -5.41
CA ALA A 29 16.85 4.56 -4.57
C ALA A 29 16.12 4.95 -3.27
N GLN A 30 14.79 4.79 -3.21
CA GLN A 30 14.00 5.05 -2.01
C GLN A 30 14.15 3.97 -0.93
N ILE A 31 14.57 2.74 -1.29
CA ILE A 31 14.75 1.66 -0.32
C ILE A 31 16.18 1.72 0.26
N PRO A 32 16.35 2.00 1.57
CA PRO A 32 17.66 2.12 2.19
C PRO A 32 18.48 0.84 2.06
N ALA A 33 19.81 0.99 1.98
CA ALA A 33 20.75 -0.14 1.95
C ALA A 33 20.57 -1.09 3.14
N SER A 34 20.21 -0.57 4.31
CA SER A 34 19.95 -1.34 5.54
C SER A 34 18.71 -2.22 5.48
N LEU A 35 17.85 -2.06 4.47
CA LEU A 35 16.63 -2.86 4.28
C LEU A 35 16.72 -3.76 3.03
N ARG A 36 17.91 -3.91 2.45
CA ARG A 36 18.11 -4.77 1.28
C ARG A 36 18.26 -6.23 1.68
N LEU A 37 17.50 -7.08 1.01
CA LEU A 37 17.63 -8.53 1.16
C LEU A 37 18.93 -9.01 0.49
N PRO A 38 19.54 -10.10 0.98
CA PRO A 38 20.70 -10.70 0.33
C PRO A 38 20.38 -11.11 -1.12
N GLU A 39 21.32 -10.88 -2.05
CA GLU A 39 21.14 -11.21 -3.46
C GLU A 39 20.84 -12.70 -3.66
N SER A 40 21.49 -13.59 -2.89
CA SER A 40 21.25 -15.03 -2.91
C SER A 40 19.78 -15.40 -2.62
N LEU A 41 19.09 -14.65 -1.77
CA LEU A 41 17.67 -14.84 -1.48
C LEU A 41 16.79 -14.36 -2.63
N LEU A 42 17.19 -13.28 -3.32
CA LEU A 42 16.45 -12.74 -4.47
C LEU A 42 16.64 -13.57 -5.74
N GLU A 43 17.80 -14.21 -5.92
CA GLU A 43 18.07 -15.11 -7.04
C GLU A 43 17.21 -16.37 -6.97
N ASN A 44 17.08 -16.95 -5.78
CA ASN A 44 16.36 -18.21 -5.55
C ASN A 44 15.47 -18.18 -4.30
N PRO A 45 14.42 -17.33 -4.27
CA PRO A 45 13.49 -17.29 -3.15
C PRO A 45 12.62 -18.55 -3.09
N PRO A 46 12.15 -18.96 -1.91
CA PRO A 46 11.12 -19.99 -1.79
C PRO A 46 9.83 -19.56 -2.51
N LEU A 47 8.97 -20.53 -2.82
CA LEU A 47 7.67 -20.22 -3.44
C LEU A 47 6.80 -19.37 -2.52
N ASN A 48 6.70 -19.76 -1.24
CA ASN A 48 6.05 -18.97 -0.23
C ASN A 48 7.08 -18.06 0.45
N VAL A 49 6.87 -16.75 0.34
CA VAL A 49 7.77 -15.73 0.89
C VAL A 49 7.21 -15.05 2.14
N THR A 50 6.04 -15.46 2.65
CA THR A 50 5.39 -14.80 3.81
C THR A 50 6.20 -14.87 5.10
N SER A 51 7.09 -15.86 5.24
CA SER A 51 7.97 -16.02 6.41
C SER A 51 9.32 -15.29 6.28
N ILE A 52 9.62 -14.70 5.12
CA ILE A 52 10.90 -14.01 4.90
C ILE A 52 11.10 -12.82 5.86
N PRO A 53 10.10 -11.96 6.15
CA PRO A 53 10.28 -10.89 7.12
C PRO A 53 10.79 -11.39 8.49
N GLU A 54 10.34 -12.55 8.95
CA GLU A 54 10.72 -13.14 10.25
C GLU A 54 12.13 -13.75 10.23
N THR A 55 12.63 -14.14 9.05
CA THR A 55 13.85 -14.95 8.91
C THR A 55 15.02 -14.20 8.27
N CYS A 56 14.77 -13.05 7.63
CA CYS A 56 15.78 -12.29 6.90
C CYS A 56 16.73 -11.48 7.80
N GLY A 57 16.42 -11.34 9.10
CA GLY A 57 17.26 -10.62 10.06
C GLY A 57 17.21 -9.09 9.97
N LEU A 58 16.27 -8.52 9.21
CA LEU A 58 16.13 -7.06 9.03
C LEU A 58 15.15 -6.40 10.01
N LEU A 59 14.34 -7.18 10.73
CA LEU A 59 13.42 -6.69 11.76
C LEU A 59 13.84 -7.21 13.14
N THR A 60 13.63 -6.39 14.17
CA THR A 60 13.75 -6.84 15.57
C THR A 60 12.53 -7.67 15.99
N PRO A 61 12.61 -8.45 17.08
CA PRO A 61 11.45 -9.15 17.63
C PRO A 61 10.27 -8.21 17.97
N GLU A 62 10.55 -7.00 18.43
CA GLU A 62 9.54 -5.99 18.74
C GLU A 62 8.86 -5.47 17.46
N GLU A 63 9.64 -5.19 16.42
CA GLU A 63 9.09 -4.76 15.11
C GLU A 63 8.24 -5.85 14.48
N LEU A 64 8.67 -7.12 14.59
CA LEU A 64 7.87 -8.26 14.16
C LEU A 64 6.55 -8.28 14.94
N ALA A 65 6.59 -8.22 16.27
CA ALA A 65 5.39 -8.23 17.12
C ALA A 65 4.41 -7.10 16.80
N VAL A 66 4.91 -5.90 16.47
CA VAL A 66 4.08 -4.77 16.03
C VAL A 66 3.37 -5.08 14.71
N THR A 67 4.07 -5.64 13.73
CA THR A 67 3.49 -5.95 12.41
C THR A 67 2.53 -7.15 12.40
N GLU A 68 2.46 -7.90 13.49
CA GLU A 68 1.48 -8.97 13.70
C GLU A 68 0.11 -8.48 14.18
N LEU A 69 0.03 -7.22 14.63
CA LEU A 69 -1.21 -6.60 15.08
C LEU A 69 -2.08 -6.20 13.89
N ASP A 70 -3.40 -6.31 14.06
CA ASP A 70 -4.35 -5.69 13.14
C ASP A 70 -4.51 -4.18 13.42
N ALA A 71 -5.17 -3.45 12.52
CA ALA A 71 -5.22 -1.99 12.63
C ALA A 71 -5.94 -1.53 13.92
N THR A 72 -6.98 -2.26 14.33
CA THR A 72 -7.71 -1.96 15.57
C THR A 72 -6.81 -2.08 16.81
N ASP A 73 -5.99 -3.14 16.90
CA ASP A 73 -5.08 -3.31 18.04
C ASP A 73 -3.92 -2.32 18.01
N VAL A 74 -3.37 -2.00 16.83
CA VAL A 74 -2.35 -0.94 16.67
C VAL A 74 -2.89 0.38 17.24
N LEU A 75 -4.09 0.78 16.83
CA LEU A 75 -4.69 2.03 17.29
C LEU A 75 -4.95 2.03 18.79
N ALA A 76 -5.43 0.92 19.36
CA ALA A 76 -5.66 0.82 20.80
C ALA A 76 -4.35 0.96 21.61
N ARG A 77 -3.26 0.39 21.11
CA ARG A 77 -1.94 0.49 21.75
C ARG A 77 -1.33 1.88 21.61
N ILE A 78 -1.50 2.55 20.47
CA ILE A 78 -1.08 3.95 20.31
C ILE A 78 -1.89 4.85 21.23
N ALA A 79 -3.22 4.72 21.26
CA ALA A 79 -4.08 5.55 22.08
C ALA A 79 -3.86 5.38 23.60
N SER A 80 -3.36 4.22 24.03
CA SER A 80 -2.99 3.95 25.42
C SER A 80 -1.53 4.27 25.76
N GLY A 81 -0.73 4.71 24.78
CA GLY A 81 0.69 5.01 24.96
C GLY A 81 1.59 3.77 25.09
N GLN A 82 1.10 2.58 24.74
CA GLN A 82 1.89 1.34 24.72
C GLN A 82 2.76 1.23 23.46
N LEU A 83 2.39 1.90 22.37
CA LEU A 83 3.17 2.05 21.15
C LEU A 83 3.19 3.53 20.77
N THR A 84 4.28 3.95 20.14
CA THR A 84 4.35 5.25 19.46
C THR A 84 4.00 5.11 17.98
N ALA A 85 3.59 6.21 17.35
CA ALA A 85 3.39 6.28 15.91
C ALA A 85 4.70 5.98 15.17
N VAL A 86 5.84 6.49 15.66
CA VAL A 86 7.16 6.26 15.04
C VAL A 86 7.55 4.78 15.06
N GLU A 87 7.42 4.09 16.19
CA GLU A 87 7.69 2.64 16.29
C GLU A 87 6.81 1.87 15.31
N THR A 88 5.52 2.22 15.27
CA THR A 88 4.52 1.57 14.41
C THR A 88 4.86 1.74 12.93
N VAL A 89 5.01 2.98 12.46
CA VAL A 89 5.28 3.30 11.05
C VAL A 89 6.63 2.72 10.61
N THR A 90 7.63 2.75 11.48
CA THR A 90 8.95 2.15 11.20
C THR A 90 8.84 0.64 10.98
N ALA A 91 8.17 -0.09 11.87
CA ALA A 91 8.05 -1.54 11.78
C ALA A 91 7.33 -1.98 10.48
N PHE A 92 6.17 -1.37 10.17
CA PHE A 92 5.44 -1.65 8.94
C PHE A 92 6.23 -1.21 7.69
N GLY A 93 6.91 -0.06 7.74
CA GLY A 93 7.76 0.44 6.66
C GLY A 93 8.91 -0.50 6.29
N LYS A 94 9.60 -1.05 7.30
CA LYS A 94 10.65 -2.06 7.08
C LYS A 94 10.09 -3.30 6.38
N ARG A 95 8.95 -3.80 6.86
CA ARG A 95 8.30 -4.97 6.28
C ARG A 95 7.78 -4.70 4.86
N ALA A 96 7.34 -3.47 4.56
CA ALA A 96 6.98 -3.04 3.22
C ALA A 96 8.17 -3.05 2.23
N ALA A 97 9.35 -2.61 2.66
CA ALA A 97 10.57 -2.67 1.85
C ALA A 97 10.95 -4.12 1.50
N ILE A 98 10.82 -5.04 2.46
CA ILE A 98 11.05 -6.48 2.25
C ILE A 98 10.01 -7.06 1.29
N ALA A 99 8.72 -6.76 1.52
CA ALA A 99 7.62 -7.21 0.67
C ALA A 99 7.82 -6.77 -0.79
N HIS A 100 8.24 -5.53 -1.01
CA HIS A 100 8.47 -5.00 -2.35
C HIS A 100 9.53 -5.79 -3.11
N GLN A 101 10.67 -6.06 -2.46
CA GLN A 101 11.78 -6.80 -3.08
C GLN A 101 11.39 -8.22 -3.49
N LEU A 102 10.40 -8.83 -2.82
CA LEU A 102 9.95 -10.19 -3.07
C LEU A 102 8.73 -10.28 -4.01
N THR A 103 7.96 -9.20 -4.15
CA THR A 103 6.65 -9.24 -4.82
C THR A 103 6.40 -8.12 -5.82
N ALA A 104 7.25 -7.09 -5.92
CA ALA A 104 7.04 -5.90 -6.76
C ALA A 104 5.71 -5.16 -6.48
N CYS A 105 5.31 -5.08 -5.21
CA CYS A 105 4.00 -4.55 -4.81
C CYS A 105 3.89 -3.02 -4.72
N LEU A 106 4.97 -2.25 -4.87
CA LEU A 106 5.00 -0.80 -4.63
C LEU A 106 5.26 -0.03 -5.92
N THR A 107 4.76 1.21 -6.00
CA THR A 107 5.11 2.21 -7.02
C THR A 107 5.89 3.40 -6.43
N ASP A 108 5.84 3.54 -5.10
CA ASP A 108 6.49 4.62 -4.38
C ASP A 108 6.76 4.19 -2.93
N PHE A 109 7.93 4.52 -2.40
CA PHE A 109 8.33 4.27 -1.02
C PHE A 109 8.87 5.56 -0.39
N PHE A 110 8.31 5.97 0.73
CA PHE A 110 8.61 7.24 1.42
C PHE A 110 8.45 7.12 2.92
N LEU A 111 9.15 6.13 3.47
CA LEU A 111 9.14 5.90 4.89
C LEU A 111 9.64 7.12 5.68
N ASP A 112 10.61 7.86 5.17
CA ASP A 112 11.14 9.05 5.86
C ASP A 112 10.05 10.12 6.09
N GLU A 113 9.25 10.43 5.07
CA GLU A 113 8.12 11.36 5.20
C GLU A 113 7.05 10.81 6.18
N GLY A 114 6.80 9.51 6.14
CA GLY A 114 5.91 8.84 7.09
C GLY A 114 6.41 8.95 8.53
N ILE A 115 7.72 8.74 8.75
CA ILE A 115 8.35 8.87 10.07
C ILE A 115 8.29 10.31 10.57
N GLU A 116 8.52 11.31 9.71
CA GLU A 116 8.38 12.72 10.11
C GLU A 116 6.94 13.06 10.53
N GLN A 117 5.94 12.56 9.80
CA GLN A 117 4.54 12.72 10.20
C GLN A 117 4.26 12.00 11.53
N ALA A 118 4.80 10.79 11.71
CA ALA A 118 4.64 10.02 12.93
C ALA A 118 5.23 10.74 14.16
N LYS A 119 6.42 11.33 14.02
CA LYS A 119 7.04 12.16 15.08
C LYS A 119 6.13 13.31 15.51
N ALA A 120 5.55 14.02 14.55
CA ALA A 120 4.64 15.13 14.84
C ALA A 120 3.37 14.66 15.59
N LEU A 121 2.89 13.45 15.30
CA LEU A 121 1.75 12.84 15.99
C LEU A 121 2.11 12.42 17.42
N ASP A 122 3.28 11.82 17.62
CA ASP A 122 3.78 11.47 18.96
C ASP A 122 4.00 12.72 19.83
N GLU A 123 4.55 13.80 19.25
CA GLU A 123 4.70 15.10 19.93
C GLU A 123 3.35 15.71 20.31
N TYR A 124 2.36 15.63 19.41
CA TYR A 124 0.99 16.05 19.71
C TYR A 124 0.42 15.22 20.87
N PHE A 125 0.54 13.89 20.83
CA PHE A 125 0.01 13.02 21.87
C PHE A 125 0.65 13.33 23.23
N LYS A 126 1.97 13.51 23.26
CA LYS A 126 2.71 13.90 24.47
C LYS A 126 2.28 15.24 25.04
N ARG A 127 1.98 16.23 24.18
CA ARG A 127 1.56 17.58 24.59
C ARG A 127 0.11 17.63 25.05
N GLU A 128 -0.78 16.99 24.31
CA GLU A 128 -2.24 17.13 24.49
C GLU A 128 -2.87 16.00 25.33
N GLY A 129 -2.15 14.89 25.53
CA GLY A 129 -2.63 13.70 26.25
C GLY A 129 -3.80 12.98 25.56
N LYS A 130 -3.98 13.20 24.25
CA LYS A 130 -5.06 12.61 23.44
C LYS A 130 -4.62 12.40 21.99
N VAL A 131 -5.32 11.53 21.28
CA VAL A 131 -5.13 11.30 19.83
C VAL A 131 -5.76 12.43 18.98
N VAL A 132 -5.23 12.65 17.77
CA VAL A 132 -5.80 13.64 16.81
C VAL A 132 -7.12 13.17 16.17
N GLY A 133 -7.29 11.86 16.08
CA GLY A 133 -8.40 11.22 15.37
C GLY A 133 -8.31 9.70 15.44
N PRO A 134 -9.28 8.99 14.86
CA PRO A 134 -9.40 7.54 14.95
C PRO A 134 -8.27 6.78 14.24
N PHE A 135 -7.48 7.43 13.39
CA PHE A 135 -6.34 6.83 12.69
C PHE A 135 -4.98 7.37 13.15
N HIS A 136 -4.93 8.06 14.29
CA HIS A 136 -3.71 8.65 14.82
C HIS A 136 -2.52 7.67 14.83
N GLY A 137 -1.53 7.94 13.99
CA GLY A 137 -0.27 7.19 13.92
C GLY A 137 -0.35 5.88 13.14
N LEU A 138 -1.50 5.53 12.56
CA LEU A 138 -1.67 4.27 11.83
C LEU A 138 -1.04 4.36 10.43
N PRO A 139 -0.09 3.48 10.07
CA PRO A 139 0.40 3.36 8.70
C PRO A 139 -0.70 2.78 7.79
N ILE A 140 -1.06 3.52 6.73
CA ILE A 140 -2.02 3.07 5.71
C ILE A 140 -1.33 3.08 4.34
N SER A 141 -1.43 1.96 3.61
CA SER A 141 -1.01 1.91 2.20
C SER A 141 -2.10 2.42 1.27
N ILE A 142 -1.70 2.98 0.14
CA ILE A 142 -2.65 3.57 -0.82
C ILE A 142 -2.34 3.14 -2.26
N LYS A 143 -3.37 2.68 -2.99
CA LYS A 143 -3.23 2.30 -4.39
C LYS A 143 -2.79 3.48 -5.25
N ASP A 144 -1.96 3.23 -6.27
CA ASP A 144 -1.31 4.29 -7.05
C ASP A 144 -2.26 5.32 -7.70
N SER A 145 -3.51 4.93 -7.99
CA SER A 145 -4.56 5.81 -8.53
C SER A 145 -5.18 6.78 -7.51
N PHE A 146 -4.76 6.75 -6.25
CA PHE A 146 -5.16 7.70 -5.22
C PHE A 146 -4.02 8.69 -4.98
N PRO A 147 -4.15 9.93 -5.48
CA PRO A 147 -3.17 10.98 -5.25
C PRO A 147 -2.83 11.20 -3.78
N VAL A 148 -1.52 11.25 -3.52
CA VAL A 148 -0.92 11.73 -2.28
C VAL A 148 -0.08 12.94 -2.65
N LYS A 149 -0.34 14.08 -2.03
CA LYS A 149 0.31 15.36 -2.33
C LYS A 149 1.83 15.21 -2.31
N GLY A 150 2.49 15.72 -3.36
CA GLY A 150 3.94 15.67 -3.50
C GLY A 150 4.50 14.30 -3.89
N ARG A 151 3.64 13.31 -4.16
CA ARG A 151 4.04 11.95 -4.56
C ARG A 151 3.57 11.63 -5.98
N TRP A 152 4.31 10.75 -6.65
CA TRP A 152 3.99 10.34 -8.01
C TRP A 152 2.72 9.48 -8.04
N GLY A 153 1.89 9.63 -9.07
CA GLY A 153 0.71 8.80 -9.27
C GLY A 153 0.34 8.66 -10.73
N SER A 154 -0.51 7.68 -11.02
CA SER A 154 -0.93 7.37 -12.39
C SER A 154 -2.28 6.67 -12.41
N GLY A 155 -2.92 6.69 -13.59
CA GLY A 155 -4.05 5.80 -13.89
C GLY A 155 -3.60 4.47 -14.51
N GLY A 156 -2.38 4.04 -14.24
CA GLY A 156 -1.77 2.86 -14.84
C GLY A 156 -1.19 3.08 -16.25
N PHE A 157 -1.15 4.32 -16.76
CA PHE A 157 -0.48 4.61 -18.03
C PHE A 157 0.91 5.19 -17.77
N LEU A 158 1.90 4.86 -18.59
CA LEU A 158 3.22 5.48 -18.42
C LEU A 158 3.21 6.97 -18.76
N SER A 159 2.35 7.38 -19.70
CA SER A 159 2.24 8.76 -20.18
C SER A 159 1.68 9.73 -19.13
N ASN A 160 0.94 9.25 -18.14
CA ASN A 160 0.29 10.08 -17.12
C ASN A 160 0.92 9.96 -15.73
N VAL A 161 2.11 9.37 -15.64
CA VAL A 161 2.88 9.37 -14.40
C VAL A 161 3.28 10.81 -14.10
N GLU A 162 2.67 11.39 -13.08
CA GLU A 162 2.84 12.80 -12.71
C GLU A 162 2.91 12.98 -11.18
N LEU A 163 3.50 14.11 -10.76
CA LEU A 163 3.55 14.48 -9.36
C LEU A 163 2.19 15.05 -8.93
N SER A 164 1.59 14.47 -7.91
CA SER A 164 0.28 14.92 -7.42
C SER A 164 0.40 16.28 -6.75
N ALA A 165 -0.30 17.29 -7.29
CA ALA A 165 -0.31 18.64 -6.70
C ALA A 165 -1.04 18.70 -5.34
N ASP A 166 -2.01 17.81 -5.13
CA ASP A 166 -2.81 17.72 -3.92
C ASP A 166 -3.22 16.28 -3.61
N ASP A 167 -3.65 16.04 -2.38
CA ASP A 167 -4.29 14.81 -1.95
C ASP A 167 -5.68 14.70 -2.62
N CYS A 168 -6.11 13.48 -2.98
CA CYS A 168 -7.51 13.22 -3.32
C CYS A 168 -8.39 13.22 -2.06
N ASP A 169 -9.72 13.16 -2.24
CA ASP A 169 -10.64 13.31 -1.10
C ASP A 169 -10.42 12.24 -0.03
N MET A 170 -10.20 10.98 -0.45
CA MET A 170 -9.92 9.88 0.48
C MET A 170 -8.61 10.12 1.26
N THR A 171 -7.52 10.52 0.59
CA THR A 171 -6.24 10.73 1.27
C THR A 171 -6.28 11.95 2.19
N LYS A 172 -6.99 13.03 1.81
CA LYS A 172 -7.28 14.18 2.68
C LYS A 172 -8.01 13.78 3.96
N ILE A 173 -9.06 12.99 3.83
CA ILE A 173 -9.88 12.54 4.96
C ILE A 173 -9.04 11.68 5.91
N LEU A 174 -8.36 10.65 5.38
CA LEU A 174 -7.54 9.76 6.20
C LEU A 174 -6.41 10.51 6.91
N ARG A 175 -5.73 11.44 6.23
CA ARG A 175 -4.69 12.29 6.83
C ARG A 175 -5.25 13.15 7.96
N LYS A 176 -6.42 13.77 7.77
CA LYS A 176 -7.11 14.55 8.81
C LYS A 176 -7.49 13.70 10.02
N LEU A 177 -7.83 12.44 9.81
CA LEU A 177 -8.13 11.47 10.87
C LEU A 177 -6.87 10.92 11.56
N GLY A 178 -5.67 11.31 11.12
CA GLY A 178 -4.39 10.99 11.75
C GLY A 178 -3.59 9.88 11.09
N ALA A 179 -4.05 9.35 9.95
CA ALA A 179 -3.34 8.28 9.23
C ALA A 179 -2.01 8.76 8.66
N VAL A 180 -1.03 7.86 8.62
CA VAL A 180 0.32 8.10 8.09
C VAL A 180 0.50 7.33 6.79
N PHE A 181 0.80 8.04 5.71
CA PHE A 181 1.15 7.42 4.43
C PHE A 181 2.66 7.30 4.30
N TYR A 182 3.13 6.18 3.76
CA TYR A 182 4.57 5.86 3.65
C TYR A 182 4.89 5.07 2.37
N VAL A 183 3.87 4.56 1.67
CA VAL A 183 4.02 3.81 0.42
C VAL A 183 2.81 4.02 -0.49
N LYS A 184 3.03 3.83 -1.80
CA LYS A 184 1.96 3.61 -2.78
C LYS A 184 2.11 2.26 -3.44
N THR A 185 0.99 1.62 -3.80
CA THR A 185 0.99 0.23 -4.28
C THR A 185 0.65 0.07 -5.76
N ASN A 186 1.24 -0.96 -6.36
CA ASN A 186 1.17 -1.27 -7.78
C ASN A 186 -0.23 -1.73 -8.21
N GLN A 187 -0.57 -1.41 -9.45
CA GLN A 187 -1.84 -1.65 -10.11
C GLN A 187 -1.59 -1.94 -11.60
N PRO A 188 -2.49 -2.63 -12.32
CA PRO A 188 -2.30 -2.89 -13.74
C PRO A 188 -2.45 -1.65 -14.61
N GLN A 189 -1.97 -1.77 -15.85
CA GLN A 189 -2.27 -0.79 -16.89
C GLN A 189 -3.78 -0.56 -16.99
N THR A 190 -4.18 0.71 -17.14
CA THR A 190 -5.57 1.20 -17.17
C THR A 190 -6.41 0.94 -15.91
N ILE A 191 -5.85 0.31 -14.87
CA ILE A 191 -6.57 -0.16 -13.67
C ILE A 191 -7.63 -1.25 -13.99
N MET A 192 -7.65 -1.79 -15.23
CA MET A 192 -8.69 -2.71 -15.72
C MET A 192 -8.12 -4.08 -16.06
N HIS A 193 -7.56 -4.77 -15.06
CA HIS A 193 -7.16 -6.17 -15.18
C HIS A 193 -7.28 -6.91 -13.83
N LEU A 194 -7.50 -8.22 -13.86
CA LEU A 194 -7.56 -9.10 -12.67
C LEU A 194 -6.19 -9.68 -12.27
N GLU A 195 -5.13 -9.09 -12.81
CA GLU A 195 -3.73 -9.32 -12.43
C GLU A 195 -3.02 -7.98 -12.48
N SER A 196 -2.24 -7.66 -11.44
CA SER A 196 -1.55 -6.37 -11.33
C SER A 196 -0.17 -6.45 -11.98
N GLN A 197 -0.10 -6.08 -13.25
CA GLN A 197 1.15 -5.94 -13.99
C GLN A 197 1.20 -4.57 -14.68
N SER A 198 2.30 -3.86 -14.46
CA SER A 198 2.53 -2.52 -15.03
C SER A 198 3.98 -2.35 -15.45
N PHE A 199 4.34 -1.13 -15.82
CA PHE A 199 5.73 -0.73 -16.04
C PHE A 199 6.58 -0.78 -14.76
N TYR A 200 5.97 -0.80 -13.55
CA TYR A 200 6.69 -1.06 -12.30
C TYR A 200 7.00 -2.55 -12.06
N GLY A 201 6.44 -3.44 -12.87
CA GLY A 201 6.59 -4.87 -12.73
C GLY A 201 5.28 -5.62 -12.54
N ARG A 202 5.38 -6.94 -12.43
CA ARG A 202 4.27 -7.85 -12.12
C ARG A 202 4.22 -8.13 -10.63
N THR A 203 3.11 -7.78 -9.98
CA THR A 203 2.93 -8.04 -8.55
C THR A 203 2.62 -9.52 -8.29
N LEU A 204 3.50 -10.19 -7.56
CA LEU A 204 3.41 -11.62 -7.26
C LEU A 204 2.60 -11.89 -5.99
N ASN A 205 1.97 -13.06 -5.92
CA ASN A 205 1.32 -13.53 -4.71
C ASN A 205 2.36 -13.98 -3.67
N PRO A 206 2.35 -13.45 -2.43
CA PRO A 206 3.37 -13.81 -1.44
C PRO A 206 3.27 -15.27 -0.96
N TYR A 207 2.10 -15.91 -1.02
CA TYR A 207 1.96 -17.34 -0.66
C TYR A 207 2.52 -18.28 -1.73
N ASN A 208 2.60 -17.80 -2.98
CA ASN A 208 3.23 -18.51 -4.08
C ASN A 208 3.65 -17.53 -5.17
N ILE A 209 4.93 -17.19 -5.25
CA ILE A 209 5.48 -16.21 -6.19
C ILE A 209 5.41 -16.64 -7.67
N ASN A 210 4.84 -17.81 -7.99
CA ASN A 210 4.48 -18.17 -9.37
C ASN A 210 3.06 -17.70 -9.75
N LEU A 211 2.25 -17.25 -8.78
CA LEU A 211 0.85 -16.88 -8.96
C LEU A 211 0.66 -15.36 -8.92
N SER A 212 -0.47 -14.93 -9.46
CA SER A 212 -0.91 -13.53 -9.41
C SER A 212 -1.38 -13.14 -8.01
N SER A 213 -1.09 -11.91 -7.60
CA SER A 213 -1.71 -11.25 -6.43
C SER A 213 -3.15 -10.78 -6.69
N GLY A 214 -3.65 -10.96 -7.92
CA GLY A 214 -4.94 -10.47 -8.37
C GLY A 214 -4.85 -9.03 -8.91
N GLY A 215 -5.99 -8.49 -9.31
CA GLY A 215 -6.07 -7.12 -9.79
C GLY A 215 -7.47 -6.51 -9.66
N SER A 216 -7.57 -5.19 -9.69
CA SER A 216 -6.50 -4.24 -10.01
C SER A 216 -5.75 -3.69 -8.79
N SER A 217 -6.13 -4.08 -7.57
CA SER A 217 -5.45 -3.67 -6.33
C SER A 217 -4.49 -4.75 -5.81
N GLY A 218 -3.74 -5.41 -6.71
CA GLY A 218 -2.83 -6.50 -6.34
C GLY A 218 -1.60 -6.06 -5.56
N GLY A 219 -1.14 -4.82 -5.75
CA GLY A 219 -0.11 -4.22 -4.91
C GLY A 219 -0.52 -4.15 -3.44
N GLU A 220 -1.73 -3.63 -3.17
CA GLU A 220 -2.32 -3.63 -1.83
C GLU A 220 -2.42 -5.04 -1.25
N SER A 221 -2.94 -6.01 -2.01
CA SER A 221 -3.14 -7.36 -1.51
C SER A 221 -1.83 -8.05 -1.14
N ALA A 222 -0.79 -7.93 -1.98
CA ALA A 222 0.53 -8.48 -1.71
C ALA A 222 1.20 -7.80 -0.51
N LEU A 223 1.09 -6.48 -0.39
CA LEU A 223 1.68 -5.73 0.71
C LEU A 223 1.03 -6.08 2.06
N VAL A 224 -0.31 -6.08 2.12
CA VAL A 224 -1.06 -6.38 3.35
C VAL A 224 -0.88 -7.85 3.74
N ALA A 225 -0.84 -8.79 2.78
CA ALA A 225 -0.57 -10.20 3.06
C ALA A 225 0.86 -10.45 3.57
N MET A 226 1.82 -9.63 3.17
CA MET A 226 3.17 -9.60 3.74
C MET A 226 3.25 -8.87 5.08
N LYS A 227 2.12 -8.32 5.58
CA LYS A 227 2.00 -7.45 6.77
C LYS A 227 2.90 -6.21 6.69
N GLY A 228 3.23 -5.78 5.47
CA GLY A 228 3.89 -4.51 5.22
C GLY A 228 2.97 -3.32 5.41
N SER A 229 1.66 -3.56 5.52
CA SER A 229 0.63 -2.67 6.04
C SER A 229 -0.46 -3.49 6.74
N CYS A 230 -1.11 -2.97 7.77
CA CYS A 230 -2.29 -3.60 8.38
C CYS A 230 -3.59 -3.24 7.65
N MET A 231 -3.59 -2.15 6.87
CA MET A 231 -4.77 -1.62 6.19
C MET A 231 -4.37 -0.80 4.95
N GLY A 232 -5.02 -1.10 3.84
CA GLY A 232 -4.82 -0.43 2.56
C GLY A 232 -6.10 0.09 1.93
N ILE A 233 -5.99 1.02 0.98
CA ILE A 233 -7.12 1.51 0.17
C ILE A 233 -6.99 1.04 -1.27
N GLY A 234 -7.98 0.26 -1.70
CA GLY A 234 -8.16 -0.13 -3.09
C GLY A 234 -9.35 0.55 -3.77
N SER A 235 -9.58 0.18 -5.03
CA SER A 235 -10.78 0.54 -5.79
C SER A 235 -11.40 -0.71 -6.43
N ASP A 236 -12.73 -0.77 -6.50
CA ASP A 236 -13.49 -1.91 -7.04
C ASP A 236 -14.68 -1.47 -7.90
N GLY A 237 -14.54 -1.63 -9.22
CA GLY A 237 -15.63 -1.55 -10.20
C GLY A 237 -16.11 -2.91 -10.70
N GLY A 238 -15.20 -3.90 -10.76
CA GLY A 238 -15.46 -5.24 -11.30
C GLY A 238 -14.85 -6.39 -10.50
N GLY A 239 -14.57 -6.20 -9.21
CA GLY A 239 -13.89 -7.18 -8.35
C GLY A 239 -12.50 -6.75 -7.90
N SER A 240 -12.10 -5.52 -8.17
CA SER A 240 -10.71 -5.07 -8.01
C SER A 240 -10.24 -4.86 -6.57
N ILE A 241 -11.10 -5.00 -5.55
CA ILE A 241 -10.74 -5.19 -4.14
C ILE A 241 -10.92 -6.67 -3.77
N ARG A 242 -12.11 -7.21 -4.05
CA ARG A 242 -12.51 -8.56 -3.62
C ARG A 242 -11.65 -9.68 -4.21
N GLY A 243 -11.31 -9.57 -5.49
CA GLY A 243 -10.47 -10.54 -6.22
C GLY A 243 -9.06 -10.64 -5.62
N PRO A 244 -8.29 -9.52 -5.55
CA PRO A 244 -6.99 -9.52 -4.89
C PRO A 244 -7.03 -10.02 -3.44
N CYS A 245 -8.02 -9.59 -2.64
CA CYS A 245 -8.17 -10.08 -1.27
C CYS A 245 -8.41 -11.60 -1.21
N ALA A 246 -9.25 -12.15 -2.10
CA ALA A 246 -9.46 -13.59 -2.18
C ALA A 246 -8.19 -14.36 -2.57
N PHE A 247 -7.35 -13.78 -3.43
CA PHE A 247 -6.10 -14.42 -3.89
C PHE A 247 -5.04 -14.47 -2.80
N THR A 248 -5.04 -13.51 -1.88
CA THR A 248 -4.03 -13.39 -0.82
C THR A 248 -4.60 -13.57 0.59
N GLY A 249 -5.78 -14.17 0.74
CA GLY A 249 -6.36 -14.52 2.04
C GLY A 249 -6.69 -13.33 2.95
N LEU A 250 -7.09 -12.19 2.38
CA LEU A 250 -7.39 -10.96 3.11
C LEU A 250 -8.89 -10.67 3.17
N TYR A 251 -9.26 -9.75 4.06
CA TYR A 251 -10.57 -9.14 4.10
C TYR A 251 -10.60 -7.90 3.22
N GLY A 252 -11.62 -7.78 2.38
CA GLY A 252 -11.83 -6.60 1.56
C GLY A 252 -13.29 -6.45 1.21
N ILE A 253 -13.80 -5.23 1.33
CA ILE A 253 -15.17 -4.90 0.96
C ILE A 253 -15.15 -3.86 -0.14
N ARG A 254 -16.06 -4.05 -1.11
CA ARG A 254 -16.51 -2.97 -1.99
C ARG A 254 -17.76 -2.36 -1.35
N PRO A 255 -17.68 -1.16 -0.75
CA PRO A 255 -18.88 -0.47 -0.28
C PRO A 255 -19.82 -0.18 -1.45
N SER A 256 -21.10 0.06 -1.16
CA SER A 256 -22.03 0.61 -2.14
C SER A 256 -21.41 1.83 -2.82
N CYS A 257 -21.66 1.98 -4.13
CA CYS A 257 -21.11 3.10 -4.88
C CYS A 257 -21.50 4.43 -4.22
N LYS A 258 -20.57 5.39 -4.19
CA LYS A 258 -20.74 6.71 -3.54
C LYS A 258 -20.87 6.68 -2.00
N THR A 259 -20.66 5.53 -1.35
CA THR A 259 -20.53 5.49 0.12
C THR A 259 -19.21 6.08 0.61
N THR A 260 -18.14 5.87 -0.15
CA THR A 260 -16.80 6.36 0.14
C THR A 260 -16.35 7.33 -0.96
N PRO A 261 -15.51 8.33 -0.62
CA PRO A 261 -15.07 9.34 -1.56
C PRO A 261 -14.17 8.73 -2.65
N MET A 262 -14.40 9.22 -3.87
CA MET A 262 -13.61 8.89 -5.07
C MET A 262 -13.14 10.16 -5.80
N GLY A 263 -13.50 11.36 -5.29
CA GLY A 263 -13.12 12.62 -5.92
C GLY A 263 -11.61 12.83 -5.89
N GLY A 264 -11.09 13.34 -7.01
CA GLY A 264 -9.66 13.52 -7.23
C GLY A 264 -8.87 12.22 -7.48
N THR A 265 -9.49 11.04 -7.55
CA THR A 265 -8.78 9.83 -7.98
C THR A 265 -8.41 9.90 -9.46
N ILE A 266 -7.30 9.27 -9.84
CA ILE A 266 -6.82 9.24 -11.22
C ILE A 266 -7.50 8.07 -11.94
N TRP A 267 -8.43 8.37 -12.85
CA TRP A 267 -9.19 7.39 -13.63
C TRP A 267 -9.45 7.90 -15.05
N TYR A 268 -9.42 7.00 -16.05
CA TYR A 268 -9.53 7.35 -17.47
C TYR A 268 -10.72 6.69 -18.15
N GLN A 269 -11.91 6.94 -17.61
CA GLN A 269 -13.18 6.61 -18.29
C GLN A 269 -14.19 7.76 -18.13
N PRO A 270 -13.90 8.97 -18.62
CA PRO A 270 -14.89 10.04 -18.65
C PRO A 270 -16.10 9.59 -19.51
N GLY A 271 -17.31 9.78 -18.99
CA GLY A 271 -18.54 9.38 -19.68
C GLY A 271 -18.88 7.89 -19.61
N HIS A 272 -18.28 7.13 -18.69
CA HIS A 272 -18.64 5.73 -18.47
C HIS A 272 -19.99 5.60 -17.77
N ASP A 273 -21.00 5.13 -18.51
CA ASP A 273 -22.36 4.87 -18.00
C ASP A 273 -22.51 3.48 -17.32
N GLY A 274 -21.42 2.74 -17.18
CA GLY A 274 -21.45 1.41 -16.56
C GLY A 274 -21.32 1.43 -15.03
N THR A 275 -20.94 0.29 -14.48
CA THR A 275 -20.79 0.11 -13.04
C THR A 275 -19.77 1.08 -12.45
N LEU A 276 -20.24 1.99 -11.58
CA LEU A 276 -19.37 2.92 -10.85
C LEU A 276 -18.41 2.16 -9.93
N ALA A 277 -17.15 2.56 -9.92
CA ALA A 277 -16.18 2.08 -8.96
C ALA A 277 -16.46 2.65 -7.55
N SER A 278 -16.03 1.90 -6.54
CA SER A 278 -16.06 2.31 -5.14
C SER A 278 -14.68 2.13 -4.53
N SER A 279 -14.25 3.04 -3.66
CA SER A 279 -13.04 2.87 -2.84
C SER A 279 -13.37 2.07 -1.59
N GLY A 280 -12.45 1.25 -1.12
CA GLY A 280 -12.71 0.42 0.05
C GLY A 280 -11.45 -0.11 0.73
N PRO A 281 -11.58 -0.54 2.00
CA PRO A 281 -10.47 -1.07 2.76
C PRO A 281 -10.09 -2.48 2.31
N MET A 282 -8.79 -2.77 2.38
CA MET A 282 -8.17 -4.09 2.29
C MET A 282 -7.37 -4.32 3.57
N CYS A 283 -7.75 -5.32 4.38
CA CYS A 283 -7.22 -5.51 5.73
C CYS A 283 -6.88 -6.97 6.02
N SER A 284 -6.04 -7.19 7.04
CA SER A 284 -5.77 -8.52 7.62
C SER A 284 -6.88 -9.00 8.57
N SER A 285 -7.80 -8.12 8.97
CA SER A 285 -8.85 -8.39 9.96
C SER A 285 -10.22 -7.87 9.52
N SER A 286 -11.28 -8.60 9.91
CA SER A 286 -12.65 -8.25 9.50
C SER A 286 -13.19 -7.01 10.21
N ARG A 287 -12.81 -6.78 11.47
CA ARG A 287 -13.22 -5.59 12.25
C ARG A 287 -12.63 -4.30 11.67
N ASP A 288 -11.46 -4.38 11.04
CA ASP A 288 -10.78 -3.24 10.44
C ASP A 288 -11.54 -2.69 9.23
N MET A 289 -12.28 -3.54 8.49
CA MET A 289 -13.16 -3.06 7.42
C MET A 289 -14.25 -2.11 7.96
N ARG A 290 -14.87 -2.48 9.09
CA ARG A 290 -15.90 -1.67 9.74
C ARG A 290 -15.29 -0.38 10.27
N LEU A 291 -14.12 -0.46 10.90
CA LEU A 291 -13.39 0.69 11.41
C LEU A 291 -13.17 1.74 10.31
N LEU A 292 -12.65 1.34 9.14
CA LEU A 292 -12.40 2.27 8.05
C LEU A 292 -13.67 2.91 7.50
N VAL A 293 -14.64 2.09 7.12
CA VAL A 293 -15.88 2.59 6.52
C VAL A 293 -16.60 3.52 7.48
N ARG A 294 -16.64 3.19 8.78
CA ARG A 294 -17.29 4.04 9.78
C ARG A 294 -16.57 5.37 9.96
N ALA A 295 -15.26 5.36 10.14
CA ALA A 295 -14.48 6.58 10.37
C ALA A 295 -14.56 7.55 9.17
N VAL A 296 -14.51 7.02 7.95
CA VAL A 296 -14.67 7.82 6.73
C VAL A 296 -16.06 8.44 6.65
N LEU A 297 -17.13 7.68 6.93
CA LEU A 297 -18.50 8.20 6.92
C LEU A 297 -18.74 9.25 8.02
N ASP A 298 -18.19 9.04 9.21
CA ASP A 298 -18.29 9.99 10.33
C ASP A 298 -17.58 11.32 10.02
N ALA A 299 -16.60 11.32 9.11
CA ALA A 299 -15.96 12.53 8.60
C ALA A 299 -16.85 13.37 7.67
N LYS A 300 -18.05 12.87 7.31
CA LYS A 300 -19.01 13.51 6.39
C LYS A 300 -18.36 13.89 5.05
N PRO A 301 -17.89 12.89 4.29
CA PRO A 301 -17.11 13.06 3.08
C PRO A 301 -17.93 13.66 1.94
#